data_AF-A0A356X3H2-F1
#
_entry.id   AF-A0A356X3H2-F1
#
_cell.length_a   1.000
_cell.length_b   1.000
_cell.length_c   1.000
_cell.angle_alpha   90.00
_cell.angle_beta   90.00
_cell.angle_gamma   90.00
#
_symmetry.space_group_name_H-M   'P 1'
#
loop_
_entity.id
_entity.type
_entity.pdbx_description
1 polymer ?
#
loop_
_entity_poly.entity_id
_entity_poly.type
_entity_poly.pdbx_seq_one_letter_code
_entity_poly.pdbx_strand_id
1 'polypeptide(L)'
;MTLMTFLGYITIGLIIGWLSRLVTKDRGVTMWPSLGFGVLGAIAGTLIVQFLGLAGAAFYAAVGAIGVLFTVNVFRQEEPIFTNTKTI
;
A
#
# COMPACT_ATOMS: atom_id res chain seq x y z
N MET A 1 14.19 8.06 14.78
CA MET A 1 12.72 8.13 14.58
C MET A 1 12.04 8.30 15.95
N THR A 2 11.08 9.22 16.09
CA THR A 2 10.29 9.36 17.33
C THR A 2 9.06 8.45 17.28
N LEU A 3 8.49 8.09 18.44
CA LEU A 3 7.26 7.29 18.49
C LEU A 3 6.12 7.95 17.70
N MET A 4 5.96 9.27 17.82
CA MET A 4 4.93 10.01 17.08
C MET A 4 5.10 9.89 15.56
N THR A 5 6.33 10.02 15.05
CA THR A 5 6.61 9.85 13.61
C THR A 5 6.35 8.42 13.14
N PHE A 6 6.68 7.42 13.96
CA PHE A 6 6.44 6.02 13.67
C PHE A 6 4.94 5.70 13.58
N LEU A 7 4.16 6.16 14.56
CA LEU A 7 2.70 6.03 14.55
C LEU A 7 2.10 6.75 13.33
N GLY A 8 2.65 7.90 12.94
CA GLY A 8 2.25 8.60 11.72
C GLY A 8 2.43 7.74 10.45
N TYR A 9 3.55 7.02 10.32
CA TYR A 9 3.77 6.12 9.18
C TYR A 9 2.83 4.93 9.19
N ILE A 10 2.52 4.37 10.37
CA ILE A 10 1.50 3.33 10.52
C ILE A 10 0.14 3.88 10.05
N THR A 11 -0.24 5.08 10.49
CA THR A 11 -1.50 5.71 10.07
C THR A 11 -1.58 5.90 8.56
N ILE A 12 -0.49 6.36 7.91
CA ILE A 12 -0.41 6.45 6.44
C ILE A 12 -0.64 5.08 5.81
N GLY A 13 0.05 4.04 6.30
CA GLY A 13 -0.12 2.68 5.80
C GLY A 13 -1.53 2.14 5.96
N LEU A 14 -2.18 2.40 7.10
CA LEU A 14 -3.58 2.00 7.35
C LEU A 14 -4.55 2.73 6.41
N ILE A 15 -4.39 4.04 6.23
CA ILE A 15 -5.24 4.83 5.33
C ILE A 15 -5.11 4.32 3.90
N ILE A 16 -3.88 4.06 3.43
CA ILE A 16 -3.65 3.57 2.08
C ILE A 16 -4.15 2.13 1.92
N GLY A 17 -3.96 1.27 2.92
CA GLY A 17 -4.53 -0.08 2.93
C GLY A 17 -6.05 -0.08 2.83
N TRP A 18 -6.70 0.81 3.57
CA TRP A 18 -8.13 1.02 3.52
C TRP A 18 -8.60 1.52 2.15
N LEU A 19 -7.94 2.57 1.61
CA LEU A 19 -8.24 3.11 0.28
C LEU A 19 -8.04 2.06 -0.82
N SER A 20 -6.98 1.27 -0.73
CA SER A 20 -6.69 0.18 -1.67
C SER A 20 -7.83 -0.82 -1.73
N ARG A 21 -8.41 -1.19 -0.58
CA ARG A 21 -9.58 -2.07 -0.53
C ARG A 21 -10.82 -1.42 -1.15
N LEU A 22 -11.04 -0.12 -0.94
CA LEU A 22 -12.16 0.58 -1.57
C LEU A 22 -12.04 0.62 -3.10
N VAL A 23 -10.82 0.79 -3.61
CA VAL A 23 -10.54 0.83 -5.06
C VAL A 23 -10.67 -0.56 -5.69
N THR A 24 -10.12 -1.59 -5.03
CA THR A 24 -10.07 -2.95 -5.58
C THR A 24 -11.32 -3.79 -5.31
N LYS A 25 -12.16 -3.38 -4.35
CA LYS A 25 -13.38 -4.08 -3.93
C LYS A 25 -13.10 -5.58 -3.78
N ASP A 26 -13.88 -6.45 -4.41
CA ASP A 26 -13.80 -7.90 -4.23
C ASP A 26 -12.69 -8.57 -5.06
N ARG A 27 -12.06 -7.85 -5.99
CA ARG A 27 -10.99 -8.38 -6.85
C ARG A 27 -9.61 -8.36 -6.19
N GLY A 28 -9.48 -7.60 -5.11
CA GLY A 28 -8.22 -7.41 -4.39
C GLY A 28 -8.12 -8.20 -3.10
N VAL A 29 -7.05 -7.91 -2.38
CA VAL A 29 -6.81 -8.43 -1.04
C VAL A 29 -7.96 -8.04 -0.09
N THR A 30 -8.31 -8.92 0.84
CA THR A 30 -9.32 -8.62 1.87
C THR A 30 -8.87 -7.47 2.77
N MET A 31 -9.78 -6.91 3.57
CA MET A 31 -9.51 -5.72 4.39
C MET A 31 -8.29 -5.87 5.30
N TRP A 32 -8.26 -6.92 6.13
CA TRP A 32 -7.20 -7.09 7.14
C TRP A 32 -5.80 -7.21 6.54
N PRO A 33 -5.55 -8.06 5.53
CA PRO A 33 -4.24 -8.09 4.91
C PRO A 33 -3.94 -6.81 4.12
N SER A 34 -4.94 -6.11 3.55
CA SER A 34 -4.70 -4.79 2.91
C SER A 34 -4.16 -3.75 3.90
N LEU A 35 -4.71 -3.70 5.12
CA LEU A 35 -4.18 -2.85 6.19
C LEU A 35 -2.75 -3.27 6.57
N GLY A 36 -2.52 -4.57 6.73
CA GLY A 36 -1.19 -5.11 7.07
C GLY A 36 -0.13 -4.77 6.01
N PHE A 37 -0.41 -5.06 4.73
CA PHE A 37 0.49 -4.74 3.63
C PHE A 37 0.71 -3.23 3.45
N GLY A 38 -0.32 -2.42 3.71
CA GLY A 38 -0.19 -0.96 3.72
C GLY A 38 0.79 -0.48 4.79
N VAL A 39 0.69 -0.98 6.02
CA VAL A 39 1.60 -0.65 7.12
C VAL A 39 3.02 -1.15 6.83
N LEU A 40 3.17 -2.40 6.38
CA LEU A 40 4.47 -2.98 6.04
C LEU A 40 5.16 -2.21 4.92
N GLY A 41 4.42 -1.85 3.86
CA GLY A 41 4.94 -1.04 2.77
C GLY A 41 5.33 0.37 3.21
N ALA A 42 4.54 1.01 4.07
CA ALA A 42 4.87 2.31 4.62
C ALA A 42 6.15 2.29 5.46
N ILE A 43 6.28 1.31 6.36
CA ILE A 43 7.47 1.15 7.18
C ILE A 43 8.68 0.86 6.30
N ALA A 44 8.59 -0.08 5.35
CA ALA A 44 9.67 -0.42 4.43
C ALA A 44 10.14 0.81 3.62
N GLY A 45 9.21 1.57 3.03
CA GLY A 45 9.53 2.78 2.27
C GLY A 45 10.25 3.84 3.12
N THR A 46 9.82 4.03 4.37
CA THR A 46 10.48 4.96 5.29
C THR A 46 11.86 4.50 5.72
N LEU A 47 12.04 3.20 5.97
CA LEU A 47 13.32 2.64 6.41
C LEU A 47 14.38 2.75 5.31
N ILE A 48 14.02 2.48 4.05
CA ILE A 48 14.93 2.64 2.91
C ILE A 48 15.43 4.08 2.82
N VAL A 49 14.53 5.05 2.92
CA VAL A 49 14.86 6.48 2.85
C VAL A 49 15.71 6.95 4.02
N GLN A 50 15.41 6.49 5.23
CA GLN A 50 16.24 6.78 6.40
C GLN A 50 17.63 6.18 6.27
N PHE A 51 17.74 4.95 5.76
CA PHE A 51 19.03 4.28 5.55
C PHE A 51 19.91 5.01 4.54
N LEU A 52 19.30 5.57 3.49
CA LEU A 52 19.99 6.35 2.46
C LEU A 52 20.23 7.83 2.83
N GLY A 53 19.77 8.27 4.01
CA GLY A 53 19.90 9.67 4.45
C GLY A 53 19.08 10.67 3.62
N LEU A 54 18.01 10.20 2.96
CA LEU A 54 17.19 11.02 2.09
C LEU A 54 16.09 11.76 2.87
N ALA A 55 15.71 12.94 2.39
CA ALA A 55 14.59 13.70 2.94
C ALA A 55 13.24 13.16 2.45
N GLY A 56 12.17 13.47 3.18
CA GLY A 56 10.79 13.17 2.74
C GLY A 56 10.26 11.79 3.14
N ALA A 57 10.72 11.20 4.25
CA ALA A 57 10.30 9.87 4.71
C ALA A 57 8.77 9.62 4.69
N ALA A 58 7.95 10.63 5.00
CA ALA A 58 6.49 10.51 4.94
C ALA A 58 5.95 10.29 3.51
N PHE A 59 6.53 10.95 2.51
CA PHE A 59 6.19 10.73 1.10
C PHE A 59 6.53 9.28 0.70
N TYR A 60 7.71 8.81 1.09
CA TYR A 60 8.13 7.45 0.80
C TYR A 60 7.38 6.37 1.60
N ALA A 61 6.79 6.73 2.74
CA ALA A 61 5.82 5.88 3.42
C ALA A 61 4.61 5.62 2.51
N ALA A 62 4.07 6.67 1.89
CA ALA A 62 2.94 6.52 0.97
C ALA A 62 3.32 5.72 -0.28
N VAL A 63 4.47 6.03 -0.89
CA VAL A 63 4.98 5.31 -2.07
C VAL A 63 5.20 3.83 -1.76
N GLY A 64 5.82 3.51 -0.63
CA GLY A 64 6.06 2.13 -0.19
C GLY A 64 4.75 1.36 0.04
N ALA A 65 3.78 1.97 0.72
CA ALA A 65 2.47 1.37 0.96
C ALA A 65 1.74 1.08 -0.37
N ILE A 66 1.69 2.07 -1.27
CA ILE A 66 1.05 1.93 -2.59
C ILE A 66 1.76 0.85 -3.41
N GLY A 67 3.08 0.88 -3.49
CA GLY A 67 3.86 -0.07 -4.28
C GLY A 67 3.69 -1.52 -3.82
N VAL A 68 3.72 -1.76 -2.50
CA VAL A 68 3.48 -3.09 -1.94
C VAL A 68 2.04 -3.53 -2.21
N LEU A 69 1.04 -2.69 -1.93
CA LEU A 69 -0.36 -3.04 -2.14
C LEU A 69 -0.70 -3.28 -3.61
N PHE A 70 -0.14 -2.47 -4.51
CA PHE A 70 -0.26 -2.69 -5.95
C PHE A 70 0.31 -4.04 -6.34
N THR A 71 1.54 -4.35 -5.90
CA THR A 71 2.19 -5.63 -6.16
C THR A 71 1.33 -6.80 -5.68
N VAL A 72 0.90 -6.77 -4.43
CA VAL A 72 0.09 -7.86 -3.86
C VAL A 72 -1.25 -7.98 -4.59
N ASN A 73 -1.93 -6.87 -4.89
CA ASN A 73 -3.20 -6.90 -5.61
C ASN A 73 -3.06 -7.36 -7.07
N VAL A 74 -1.94 -7.10 -7.73
CA VAL A 74 -1.67 -7.59 -9.10
C VAL A 74 -1.46 -9.10 -9.08
N PHE A 75 -0.63 -9.62 -8.16
CA PHE A 75 -0.30 -11.03 -8.13
C PHE A 75 -1.36 -11.92 -7.47
N ARG A 76 -2.33 -11.34 -6.74
CA ARG A 76 -3.41 -12.09 -6.08
C ARG A 76 -4.74 -12.09 -6.84
N GLN A 77 -4.78 -11.56 -8.07
CA GLN A 77 -5.98 -11.58 -8.89
C GLN A 77 -6.29 -13.00 -9.39
N GLU A 78 -7.44 -13.55 -9.00
CA GLU A 78 -8.01 -14.76 -9.61
C GLU A 78 -8.68 -14.45 -10.97
N GLU A 79 -9.13 -13.21 -11.21
CA GLU A 79 -9.72 -12.76 -12.47
C GLU A 79 -9.13 -11.41 -12.95
N PRO A 80 -8.82 -11.24 -14.25
CA PRO A 80 -8.26 -10.01 -14.79
C PRO A 80 -9.25 -8.83 -14.77
N ILE A 81 -8.73 -7.62 -14.60
CA ILE A 81 -9.54 -6.38 -14.47
C ILE A 81 -10.26 -6.02 -15.79
N PHE A 82 -9.70 -6.38 -16.95
CA PHE A 82 -10.15 -6.00 -18.29
C PHE A 82 -10.70 -7.19 -19.11
N THR A 83 -11.84 -7.76 -18.72
CA THR A 83 -12.48 -8.86 -19.49
C THR A 83 -13.78 -8.46 -20.18
N ASN A 84 -14.15 -7.18 -20.16
CA ASN A 84 -15.35 -6.66 -20.83
C ASN A 84 -14.99 -5.67 -21.94
N THR A 85 -14.28 -6.13 -22.97
CA THR A 85 -14.48 -5.56 -24.30
C THR A 85 -15.60 -6.38 -24.93
N LYS A 86 -16.85 -5.95 -24.71
CA LYS A 86 -17.97 -6.43 -25.53
C LYS A 86 -17.64 -6.03 -26.96
N THR A 87 -17.28 -7.02 -27.79
CA THR A 87 -17.38 -6.93 -29.24
C THR A 87 -18.84 -6.61 -29.57
N ILE A 88 -19.06 -5.38 -30.05
CA ILE A 88 -20.24 -5.04 -30.85
C ILE A 88 -19.72 -4.87 -32.27
#